data_AF-A0A318T8K4-F1
#
_entry.id   AF-A0A318T8K4-F1
#
_cell.length_a   1.000
_cell.length_b   1.000
_cell.length_c   1.000
_cell.angle_alpha   90.00
_cell.angle_beta   90.00
_cell.angle_gamma   90.00
#
_symmetry.space_group_name_H-M   'P 1'
#
loop_
_entity.id
_entity.type
_entity.pdbx_description
1 polymer ?
#
loop_
_entity_poly.entity_id
_entity_poly.type
_entity_poly.pdbx_seq_one_letter_code
_entity_poly.pdbx_strand_id
1 'polypeptide(L)'
;MVAIMQGMEVGLTPMAALQSIAVVNGRPTIWGDGAIGLVRGSGKLEWIKERIEGDGENMVAVCEVKRRAEPAQEPARFSVNDAKKAGLWGKQGPWQQYPKRMLAMRARAFALRDGFADVLRGLGIAEEVQDIQPIRDVTPPTPPKPPVPPANAIVHHSETITAESAIQQAEDMQIEREVSEDDDAAAQVDDTTFFERLEADLSVVTDIASLEEVWTAADPMARFEGKPNGETNQSISLAIRKRAEKRMGGA
;
A
#
# COMPACT_ATOMS: atom_id res chain seq x y z
N MET A 1 -2.52 -7.81 -2.40
CA MET A 1 -2.13 -9.10 -3.01
C MET A 1 -1.41 -10.02 -2.03
N VAL A 2 -0.31 -9.56 -1.40
CA VAL A 2 0.53 -10.33 -0.44
C VAL A 2 -0.26 -11.19 0.57
N ALA A 3 -1.27 -10.64 1.24
CA ALA A 3 -2.05 -11.37 2.25
C ALA A 3 -2.76 -12.64 1.71
N ILE A 4 -3.29 -12.59 0.48
CA ILE A 4 -3.98 -13.74 -0.14
C ILE A 4 -2.94 -14.80 -0.55
N MET A 5 -1.86 -14.39 -1.21
CA MET A 5 -0.79 -15.29 -1.64
C MET A 5 -0.17 -16.04 -0.45
N GLN A 6 0.18 -15.31 0.62
CA GLN A 6 0.74 -15.91 1.83
C GLN A 6 -0.27 -16.80 2.58
N GLY A 7 -1.55 -16.41 2.60
CA GLY A 7 -2.59 -17.23 3.20
C GLY A 7 -2.80 -18.56 2.45
N MET A 8 -2.80 -18.53 1.11
CA MET A 8 -2.84 -19.73 0.28
C MET A 8 -1.62 -20.63 0.52
N GLU A 9 -0.43 -20.04 0.64
CA GLU A 9 0.80 -20.79 0.96
C GLU A 9 0.70 -21.55 2.29
N VAL A 10 0.11 -20.95 3.33
CA VAL A 10 -0.13 -21.66 4.61
C VAL A 10 -1.38 -22.56 4.61
N GLY A 11 -2.12 -22.65 3.50
CA GLY A 11 -3.25 -23.56 3.31
C GLY A 11 -4.64 -22.96 3.58
N LEU A 12 -4.77 -21.63 3.66
CA LEU A 12 -6.06 -20.94 3.75
C LEU A 12 -6.67 -20.71 2.36
N THR A 13 -7.99 -20.74 2.26
CA THR A 13 -8.70 -20.28 1.05
C THR A 13 -8.54 -18.77 0.88
N PRO A 14 -8.66 -18.19 -0.34
CA PRO A 14 -8.43 -16.77 -0.57
C PRO A 14 -9.25 -15.83 0.34
N MET A 15 -10.49 -16.20 0.67
CA MET A 15 -11.35 -15.42 1.57
C MET A 15 -10.94 -15.57 3.05
N ALA A 16 -10.58 -16.77 3.49
CA ALA A 16 -10.08 -17.01 4.84
C ALA A 16 -8.71 -16.34 5.05
N ALA A 17 -7.86 -16.31 4.02
CA ALA A 17 -6.60 -15.59 3.97
C ALA A 17 -6.80 -14.08 4.18
N LEU A 18 -7.75 -13.46 3.46
CA LEU A 18 -8.07 -12.04 3.60
C LEU A 18 -8.54 -11.66 5.01
N GLN A 19 -9.20 -12.57 5.72
CA GLN A 19 -9.66 -12.37 7.09
C GLN A 19 -8.57 -12.66 8.14
N SER A 20 -7.69 -13.63 7.89
CA SER A 20 -6.75 -14.15 8.90
C SER A 20 -5.34 -13.56 8.81
N ILE A 21 -4.92 -13.07 7.64
CA ILE A 21 -3.57 -12.57 7.39
C ILE A 21 -3.56 -11.03 7.48
N ALA A 22 -2.79 -10.51 8.43
CA ALA A 22 -2.52 -9.08 8.57
C ALA A 22 -1.16 -8.71 7.96
N VAL A 23 -1.06 -7.56 7.32
CA VAL A 23 0.23 -7.00 6.90
C VAL A 23 0.64 -5.95 7.93
N VAL A 24 1.69 -6.24 8.70
CA VAL A 24 2.22 -5.38 9.76
C VAL A 24 3.65 -5.00 9.40
N ASN A 25 3.95 -3.70 9.34
CA ASN A 25 5.27 -3.18 8.96
C ASN A 25 5.80 -3.78 7.63
N GLY A 26 4.92 -3.91 6.64
CA GLY A 26 5.23 -4.50 5.32
C GLY A 26 5.36 -6.03 5.29
N ARG A 27 5.28 -6.72 6.43
CA ARG A 27 5.45 -8.17 6.55
C ARG A 27 4.10 -8.86 6.76
N PRO A 28 3.82 -9.99 6.08
CA PRO A 28 2.63 -10.76 6.38
C PRO A 28 2.77 -11.48 7.73
N THR A 29 1.68 -11.49 8.47
CA THR A 29 1.51 -12.03 9.82
C THR A 29 0.11 -12.65 9.92
N ILE A 30 -0.15 -13.48 10.92
CA ILE A 30 -1.45 -14.11 11.11
C ILE A 30 -2.08 -13.67 12.44
N TRP A 31 -3.36 -13.31 12.43
CA TRP A 31 -4.09 -13.03 13.68
C TRP A 31 -4.11 -14.27 14.58
N GLY A 32 -4.04 -14.09 15.89
CA GLY A 32 -4.01 -15.19 16.87
C GLY A 32 -5.20 -16.14 16.79
N ASP A 33 -6.32 -15.68 16.24
CA ASP A 33 -7.54 -16.45 15.96
C ASP A 33 -7.39 -17.33 14.71
N GLY A 34 -6.79 -16.77 13.64
CA GLY A 34 -6.46 -17.50 12.43
C GLY A 34 -5.39 -18.58 12.66
N ALA A 35 -4.41 -18.29 13.51
CA ALA A 35 -3.34 -19.23 13.88
C ALA A 35 -3.89 -20.50 14.55
N ILE A 36 -4.75 -20.36 15.57
CA ILE A 36 -5.38 -21.52 16.21
C ILE A 36 -6.36 -22.24 15.27
N GLY A 37 -7.05 -21.51 14.39
CA GLY A 37 -7.89 -22.09 13.34
C GLY A 37 -7.09 -22.99 12.40
N LEU A 38 -5.96 -22.50 11.89
CA LEU A 38 -5.07 -23.25 11.00
C LEU A 38 -4.45 -24.48 11.69
N VAL A 39 -3.97 -24.32 12.93
CA VAL A 39 -3.40 -25.44 13.71
C VAL A 39 -4.45 -26.52 14.00
N ARG A 40 -5.69 -26.15 14.34
CA ARG A 40 -6.81 -27.11 14.48
C ARG A 40 -7.16 -27.78 13.15
N GLY A 41 -7.23 -27.01 12.06
CA GLY A 41 -7.52 -27.52 10.72
C GLY A 41 -6.45 -28.47 10.17
N SER A 42 -5.20 -28.35 10.63
CA SER A 42 -4.08 -29.20 10.19
C SER A 42 -4.21 -30.69 10.59
N GLY A 43 -5.11 -31.04 11.51
CA GLY A 43 -5.25 -32.38 12.09
C GLY A 43 -4.10 -32.81 13.01
N LYS A 44 -2.98 -32.07 13.05
CA LYS A 44 -1.78 -32.39 13.86
C LYS A 44 -1.97 -32.10 15.35
N LEU A 45 -2.90 -31.22 15.72
CA LEU A 45 -3.24 -30.95 17.11
C LEU A 45 -4.04 -32.12 17.72
N GLU A 46 -3.61 -32.60 18.88
CA GLU A 46 -4.35 -33.55 19.71
C GLU A 46 -5.23 -32.80 20.70
N TRP A 47 -4.63 -31.87 21.47
CA TRP A 47 -5.33 -30.97 22.37
C TRP A 47 -4.53 -29.68 22.62
N ILE A 48 -5.24 -28.63 23.03
CA ILE A 48 -4.70 -27.36 23.53
C ILE A 48 -5.42 -27.02 24.85
N LYS A 49 -4.68 -26.57 25.86
CA LYS A 49 -5.21 -26.16 27.16
C LYS A 49 -4.68 -24.78 27.51
N GLU A 50 -5.59 -23.83 27.69
CA GLU A 50 -5.28 -22.47 28.15
C GLU A 50 -5.79 -22.33 29.60
N ARG A 51 -4.98 -21.76 30.49
CA ARG A 51 -5.38 -21.43 31.86
C ARG A 51 -4.65 -20.17 32.34
N ILE A 52 -5.16 -19.58 33.42
CA ILE A 52 -4.49 -18.49 34.14
C ILE A 52 -4.28 -18.96 35.58
N GLU A 53 -3.02 -18.93 36.01
CA GLU A 53 -2.59 -19.23 37.37
C GLU A 53 -2.36 -17.89 38.12
N GLY A 54 -2.72 -17.82 39.40
CA GLY A 54 -2.61 -16.60 40.20
C GLY A 54 -3.71 -15.55 39.96
N ASP A 55 -3.60 -14.39 40.63
CA ASP A 55 -4.53 -13.27 40.50
C ASP A 55 -3.82 -11.91 40.61
N GLY A 56 -4.48 -10.84 40.17
CA GLY A 56 -3.93 -9.48 40.16
C GLY A 56 -2.58 -9.38 39.45
N GLU A 57 -1.58 -8.82 40.12
CA GLU A 57 -0.23 -8.68 39.56
C GLU A 57 0.57 -9.99 39.47
N ASN A 58 0.08 -11.07 40.09
CA ASN A 58 0.73 -12.38 40.09
C ASN A 58 0.14 -13.32 39.03
N MET A 59 -0.71 -12.82 38.10
CA MET A 59 -1.27 -13.64 37.04
C MET A 59 -0.19 -14.13 36.06
N VAL A 60 -0.26 -15.42 35.76
CA VAL A 60 0.52 -16.09 34.72
C VAL A 60 -0.44 -16.84 33.81
N ALA A 61 -0.51 -16.46 32.54
CA ALA A 61 -1.18 -17.27 31.54
C ALA A 61 -0.28 -18.44 31.14
N VAL A 62 -0.88 -19.62 31.02
CA VAL A 62 -0.21 -20.86 30.61
C VAL A 62 -0.97 -21.48 29.46
N CYS A 63 -0.26 -21.80 28.37
CA CYS A 63 -0.80 -22.52 27.23
C CYS A 63 0.02 -23.79 27.00
N GLU A 64 -0.65 -24.93 27.03
CA GLU A 64 -0.08 -26.24 26.73
C GLU A 64 -0.66 -26.78 25.43
N VAL A 65 0.21 -27.30 24.58
CA VAL A 65 -0.17 -27.94 23.32
C VAL A 65 0.40 -29.35 23.24
N LYS A 66 -0.43 -30.26 22.73
CA LYS A 66 -0.03 -31.62 22.37
C LYS A 66 -0.21 -31.81 20.88
N ARG A 67 0.90 -32.10 20.21
CA ARG A 67 0.94 -32.53 18.81
C ARG A 67 0.86 -34.07 18.77
N ARG A 68 0.10 -34.60 17.82
CA ARG A 68 -0.06 -36.05 17.64
C ARG A 68 1.30 -36.69 17.33
N ALA A 69 1.53 -37.90 17.84
CA ALA A 69 2.76 -38.68 17.67
C ALA A 69 4.06 -38.04 18.19
N GLU A 70 4.00 -36.89 18.87
CA GLU A 70 5.13 -36.22 19.52
C GLU A 70 4.90 -36.17 21.05
N PRO A 71 5.95 -36.02 21.88
CA PRO A 71 5.77 -35.70 23.30
C PRO A 71 4.99 -34.38 23.49
N ALA A 72 4.46 -34.16 24.70
CA ALA A 72 3.90 -32.85 25.03
C ALA A 72 5.04 -31.83 25.04
N GLN A 73 4.82 -30.65 24.47
CA GLN A 73 5.79 -29.55 24.49
C GLN A 73 5.75 -28.86 25.86
N GLU A 74 6.84 -28.19 26.23
CA GLU A 74 6.91 -27.42 27.49
C GLU A 74 5.79 -26.37 27.52
N PRO A 75 5.08 -26.18 28.65
CA PRO A 75 4.01 -25.19 28.75
C PRO A 75 4.53 -23.77 28.48
N ALA A 76 4.00 -23.11 27.45
CA ALA A 76 4.33 -21.71 27.20
C ALA A 76 3.67 -20.82 28.27
N ARG A 77 4.44 -19.89 28.83
CA ARG A 77 4.01 -19.03 29.95
C ARG A 77 4.20 -17.56 29.59
N PHE A 78 3.27 -16.72 30.04
CA PHE A 78 3.43 -15.27 29.97
C PHE A 78 2.79 -14.61 31.20
N SER A 79 3.61 -13.90 31.99
CA SER A 79 3.18 -13.28 33.25
C SER A 79 2.90 -11.78 33.11
N VAL A 80 2.24 -11.21 34.12
CA VAL A 80 2.12 -9.75 34.28
C VAL A 80 3.50 -9.09 34.37
N ASN A 81 4.49 -9.74 34.98
CA ASN A 81 5.87 -9.22 35.04
C ASN A 81 6.47 -9.11 33.63
N ASP A 82 6.24 -10.10 32.77
CA ASP A 82 6.71 -10.07 31.38
C ASP A 82 5.96 -9.02 30.55
N ALA A 83 4.65 -8.86 30.77
CA ALA A 83 3.85 -7.78 30.18
C ALA A 83 4.33 -6.38 30.63
N LYS A 84 4.77 -6.22 31.88
CA LYS A 84 5.38 -4.99 32.41
C LYS A 84 6.75 -4.72 31.78
N LYS A 85 7.63 -5.73 31.73
CA LYS A 85 8.97 -5.63 31.07
C LYS A 85 8.86 -5.29 29.59
N ALA A 86 7.88 -5.84 28.88
CA ALA A 86 7.62 -5.56 27.48
C ALA A 86 6.88 -4.22 27.23
N GLY A 87 6.61 -3.42 28.26
CA GLY A 87 5.93 -2.13 28.15
C GLY A 87 4.43 -2.21 27.80
N LEU A 88 3.84 -3.41 27.85
CA LEU A 88 2.49 -3.68 27.38
C LEU A 88 1.43 -3.38 28.45
N TRP A 89 1.74 -3.68 29.71
CA TRP A 89 0.79 -3.56 30.82
C TRP A 89 0.22 -2.14 31.00
N GLY A 90 1.04 -1.12 30.74
CA GLY A 90 0.62 0.29 30.78
C GLY A 90 0.01 0.83 29.48
N LYS A 91 0.03 0.06 28.37
CA LYS A 91 -0.44 0.49 27.06
C LYS A 91 -1.97 0.68 27.07
N GLN A 92 -2.44 1.85 26.66
CA GLN A 92 -3.87 2.14 26.59
C GLN A 92 -4.59 1.16 25.64
N GLY A 93 -5.81 0.76 26.01
CA GLY A 93 -6.62 -0.20 25.24
C GLY A 93 -6.66 -1.62 25.85
N PRO A 94 -6.59 -2.69 25.03
CA PRO A 94 -6.90 -4.06 25.46
C PRO A 94 -6.08 -4.60 26.63
N TRP A 95 -4.84 -4.14 26.81
CA TRP A 95 -3.99 -4.55 27.93
C TRP A 95 -4.52 -4.09 29.29
N GLN A 96 -5.18 -2.93 29.37
CA GLN A 96 -5.82 -2.44 30.60
C GLN A 96 -7.27 -2.93 30.73
N GLN A 97 -8.02 -3.00 29.62
CA GLN A 97 -9.43 -3.38 29.61
C GLN A 97 -9.64 -4.89 29.78
N TYR A 98 -8.78 -5.71 29.18
CA TYR A 98 -8.90 -7.17 29.09
C TYR A 98 -7.58 -7.90 29.39
N PRO A 99 -6.86 -7.59 30.49
CA PRO A 99 -5.52 -8.11 30.78
C PRO A 99 -5.43 -9.63 30.74
N LYS A 100 -6.42 -10.32 31.34
CA LYS A 100 -6.52 -11.80 31.33
C LYS A 100 -6.54 -12.39 29.91
N ARG A 101 -7.24 -11.74 28.97
CA ARG A 101 -7.31 -12.16 27.56
C ARG A 101 -5.98 -11.91 26.84
N MET A 102 -5.34 -10.77 27.08
CA MET A 102 -4.06 -10.43 26.46
C MET A 102 -2.90 -11.32 26.92
N LEU A 103 -2.84 -11.65 28.22
CA LEU A 103 -1.89 -12.64 28.75
C LEU A 103 -2.10 -14.02 28.09
N ALA A 104 -3.34 -14.49 28.02
CA ALA A 104 -3.68 -15.77 27.36
C ALA A 104 -3.29 -15.80 25.88
N MET A 105 -3.54 -14.71 25.14
CA MET A 105 -3.14 -14.57 23.74
C MET A 105 -1.61 -14.63 23.55
N ARG A 106 -0.81 -14.05 24.47
CA ARG A 106 0.66 -14.18 24.44
C ARG A 106 1.13 -15.61 24.72
N ALA A 107 0.64 -16.24 25.78
CA ALA A 107 0.99 -17.63 26.09
C ALA A 107 0.61 -18.59 24.93
N ARG A 108 -0.56 -18.38 24.31
CA ARG A 108 -0.97 -19.13 23.11
C ARG A 108 -0.07 -18.86 21.90
N ALA A 109 0.31 -17.61 21.65
CA ALA A 109 1.17 -17.25 20.52
C ALA A 109 2.48 -18.02 20.55
N PHE A 110 3.12 -18.11 21.72
CA PHE A 110 4.35 -18.86 21.93
C PHE A 110 4.12 -20.37 21.73
N ALA A 111 3.14 -20.97 22.42
CA ALA A 111 2.84 -22.40 22.29
C ALA A 111 2.55 -22.84 20.84
N LEU A 112 1.83 -22.03 20.06
CA LEU A 112 1.52 -22.35 18.66
C LEU A 112 2.74 -22.17 17.74
N ARG A 113 3.60 -21.16 17.99
CA ARG A 113 4.82 -20.95 17.20
C ARG A 113 5.87 -22.02 17.45
N ASP A 114 6.04 -22.44 18.69
CA ASP A 114 7.04 -23.44 19.07
C ASP A 114 6.55 -24.85 18.69
N GLY A 115 5.28 -25.18 18.97
CA GLY A 115 4.71 -26.50 18.72
C GLY A 115 4.25 -26.76 17.28
N PHE A 116 3.98 -25.72 16.48
CA PHE A 116 3.42 -25.84 15.12
C PHE A 116 4.07 -24.88 14.11
N ALA A 117 5.38 -24.63 14.25
CA ALA A 117 6.17 -23.82 13.31
C ALA A 117 6.00 -24.24 11.83
N ASP A 118 5.83 -25.55 11.58
CA ASP A 118 5.62 -26.13 10.25
C ASP A 118 4.24 -25.82 9.65
N VAL A 119 3.23 -25.63 10.50
CA VAL A 119 1.88 -25.23 10.08
C VAL A 119 1.81 -23.73 9.82
N LEU A 120 2.42 -22.93 10.70
CA LEU A 120 2.46 -21.47 10.57
C LEU A 120 3.46 -20.97 9.51
N ARG A 121 4.38 -21.82 9.04
CA ARG A 121 5.44 -21.53 8.04
C ARG A 121 6.19 -20.22 8.33
N GLY A 122 6.52 -19.97 9.60
CA GLY A 122 7.25 -18.78 10.04
C GLY A 122 6.42 -17.49 10.14
N LEU A 123 5.09 -17.53 9.96
CA LEU A 123 4.24 -16.37 10.22
C LEU A 123 4.26 -15.99 11.70
N GLY A 124 4.64 -14.74 11.97
CA GLY A 124 4.47 -14.14 13.30
C GLY A 124 3.00 -13.89 13.62
N ILE A 125 2.65 -13.91 14.90
CA ILE A 125 1.32 -13.53 15.37
C ILE A 125 1.18 -12.00 15.27
N ALA A 126 0.16 -11.52 14.55
CA ALA A 126 -0.02 -10.12 14.21
C ALA A 126 -0.01 -9.21 15.45
N GLU A 127 -0.71 -9.63 16.51
CA GLU A 127 -0.79 -8.94 17.79
C GLU A 127 0.58 -8.83 18.48
N GLU A 128 1.49 -9.78 18.28
CA GLU A 128 2.87 -9.73 18.80
C GLU A 128 3.74 -8.78 17.97
N VAL A 129 3.66 -8.88 16.65
CA VAL A 129 4.44 -8.05 15.72
C VAL A 129 4.03 -6.57 15.79
N GLN A 130 2.77 -6.27 16.12
CA GLN A 130 2.26 -4.91 16.36
C GLN A 130 2.76 -4.26 17.67
N ASP A 131 3.26 -5.05 18.62
CA ASP A 131 3.88 -4.52 19.84
C ASP A 131 5.37 -4.21 19.65
N ILE A 132 5.99 -4.74 18.60
CA ILE A 132 7.34 -4.34 18.16
C ILE A 132 7.21 -2.99 17.43
N GLN A 133 7.97 -1.99 17.89
CA GLN A 133 8.05 -0.69 17.21
C GLN A 133 8.34 -0.87 15.72
N PRO A 134 7.74 -0.06 14.82
CA PRO A 134 8.01 -0.17 13.39
C PRO A 134 9.51 -0.07 13.14
N ILE A 135 10.01 -0.98 12.29
CA ILE A 135 11.40 -0.95 11.84
C ILE A 135 11.64 0.44 11.26
N ARG A 136 12.57 1.19 11.87
CA ARG A 136 12.84 2.58 11.52
C ARG A 136 13.11 2.67 10.02
N ASP A 137 12.28 3.45 9.33
CA ASP A 137 12.49 3.71 7.92
C ASP A 137 13.85 4.39 7.75
N VAL A 138 14.76 3.68 7.06
CA VAL A 138 16.12 4.12 6.74
C VAL A 138 16.23 4.55 5.28
N THR A 139 15.09 4.72 4.59
CA THR A 139 15.03 5.40 3.29
C THR A 139 15.65 6.79 3.46
N PRO A 140 16.70 7.15 2.69
CA PRO A 140 17.28 8.49 2.72
C PRO A 140 16.20 9.54 2.43
N PRO A 141 16.22 10.70 3.09
CA PRO A 141 15.23 11.75 2.84
C PRO A 141 15.29 12.14 1.36
N THR A 142 14.12 12.13 0.70
CA THR A 142 13.99 12.58 -0.69
C THR A 142 14.63 13.97 -0.84
N PRO A 143 15.53 14.19 -1.81
CA PRO A 143 16.15 15.50 -1.98
C PRO A 143 15.07 16.58 -2.17
N PRO A 144 15.29 17.79 -1.65
CA PRO A 144 14.29 18.86 -1.72
C PRO A 144 13.93 19.12 -3.19
N LYS A 145 12.63 19.27 -3.46
CA LYS A 145 12.12 19.63 -4.79
C LYS A 145 12.84 20.90 -5.26
N PRO A 146 13.33 20.97 -6.51
CA PRO A 146 13.96 22.18 -7.02
C PRO A 146 13.05 23.40 -6.81
N PRO A 147 13.61 24.59 -6.49
CA PRO A 147 12.80 25.79 -6.35
C PRO A 147 12.02 26.03 -7.64
N VAL A 148 10.73 26.33 -7.51
CA VAL A 148 9.88 26.67 -8.67
C VAL A 148 10.51 27.87 -9.38
N PRO A 149 10.81 27.78 -10.69
CA PRO A 149 11.31 28.92 -11.44
C PRO A 149 10.36 30.11 -11.29
N PRO A 150 10.84 31.34 -11.09
CA PRO A 150 9.96 32.49 -11.00
C PRO A 150 9.14 32.57 -12.30
N ALA A 151 7.82 32.59 -12.17
CA ALA A 151 6.95 32.79 -13.31
C ALA A 151 7.26 34.17 -13.91
N ASN A 152 7.87 34.19 -15.09
CA ASN A 152 8.05 35.42 -15.85
C ASN A 152 6.66 35.98 -16.14
N ALA A 153 6.30 37.05 -15.43
CA ALA A 153 5.12 37.83 -15.72
C ALA A 153 5.30 38.50 -17.08
N ILE A 154 4.83 37.84 -18.14
CA ILE A 154 4.65 38.46 -19.45
C ILE A 154 3.53 39.48 -19.29
N VAL A 155 3.91 40.70 -18.94
CA VAL A 155 3.01 41.84 -18.95
C VAL A 155 2.68 42.11 -20.41
N HIS A 156 1.47 41.72 -20.84
CA HIS A 156 0.93 42.15 -22.13
C HIS A 156 0.69 43.67 -22.12
N HIS A 157 1.73 44.44 -22.46
CA HIS A 157 1.55 45.79 -22.98
C HIS A 157 0.96 45.67 -24.38
N SER A 158 -0.35 45.85 -24.47
CA SER A 158 -1.07 45.98 -25.74
C SER A 158 -0.84 47.39 -26.30
N GLU A 159 0.34 47.65 -26.86
CA GLU A 159 0.57 48.81 -27.71
C GLU A 159 0.31 48.45 -29.17
N THR A 160 -0.78 48.99 -29.71
CA THR A 160 -1.08 48.95 -31.14
C THR A 160 -0.09 49.84 -31.90
N ILE A 161 0.84 49.22 -32.64
CA ILE A 161 1.68 49.93 -33.62
C ILE A 161 1.20 49.52 -35.03
N THR A 162 0.88 50.53 -35.84
CA THR A 162 0.31 50.38 -37.18
C THR A 162 1.31 49.82 -38.19
N ALA A 163 0.80 49.08 -39.17
CA ALA A 163 1.58 48.37 -40.16
C ALA A 163 2.21 49.29 -41.23
N GLU A 164 3.42 49.79 -40.98
CA GLU A 164 4.35 50.32 -42.00
C GLU A 164 5.76 50.53 -41.40
N SER A 165 6.64 49.50 -41.44
CA SER A 165 8.13 49.58 -41.35
C SER A 165 8.83 48.29 -40.85
N ALA A 166 8.58 47.13 -41.46
CA ALA A 166 9.31 45.89 -41.13
C ALA A 166 9.71 45.02 -42.34
N ILE A 167 9.87 45.63 -43.52
CA ILE A 167 10.57 45.00 -44.66
C ILE A 167 12.00 45.51 -44.67
N GLN A 168 12.85 44.96 -43.79
CA GLN A 168 14.31 44.89 -43.95
C GLN A 168 14.86 43.90 -42.91
N GLN A 169 15.96 43.20 -43.26
CA GLN A 169 16.67 42.25 -42.38
C GLN A 169 15.96 40.90 -42.12
N ALA A 170 15.37 40.34 -43.16
CA ALA A 170 15.56 38.91 -43.42
C ALA A 170 16.82 38.77 -44.28
N GLU A 171 17.97 38.50 -43.65
CA GLU A 171 19.24 37.99 -44.23
C GLU A 171 20.33 38.09 -43.16
N ASP A 172 20.58 37.01 -42.41
CA ASP A 172 21.93 36.41 -42.28
C ASP A 172 21.93 35.12 -41.44
N MET A 173 22.80 34.19 -41.83
CA MET A 173 23.26 33.00 -41.10
C MET A 173 22.27 31.83 -40.81
N GLN A 174 22.07 31.00 -41.84
CA GLN A 174 22.35 29.55 -41.70
C GLN A 174 23.89 29.39 -41.76
N ILE A 175 24.60 28.35 -41.31
CA ILE A 175 24.36 26.96 -40.88
C ILE A 175 25.47 26.68 -39.80
N GLU A 176 25.61 25.60 -39.02
CA GLU A 176 25.06 24.24 -38.95
C GLU A 176 24.77 23.84 -37.47
N ARG A 177 24.20 22.66 -37.23
CA ARG A 177 24.38 21.89 -35.98
C ARG A 177 24.34 20.40 -36.29
N GLU A 178 25.35 19.66 -35.85
CA GLU A 178 25.51 18.23 -36.11
C GLU A 178 24.32 17.39 -35.62
N VAL A 179 24.00 16.34 -36.38
CA VAL A 179 23.11 15.27 -35.93
C VAL A 179 23.88 14.41 -34.93
N SER A 180 23.52 14.50 -33.66
CA SER A 180 23.89 13.52 -32.63
C SER A 180 22.62 12.80 -32.16
N GLU A 181 22.59 11.49 -32.38
CA GLU A 181 21.51 10.59 -31.94
C GLU A 181 21.43 10.58 -30.40
N ASP A 182 20.31 11.04 -29.83
CA ASP A 182 19.89 10.79 -28.43
C ASP A 182 18.42 11.27 -28.25
N ASP A 183 17.50 10.62 -28.97
CA ASP A 183 16.10 11.07 -29.15
C ASP A 183 15.10 10.41 -28.19
N ASP A 184 15.46 10.33 -26.89
CA ASP A 184 14.68 9.61 -25.85
C ASP A 184 14.21 10.51 -24.68
N ALA A 185 14.56 11.80 -24.69
CA ALA A 185 14.25 12.75 -23.60
C ALA A 185 13.07 13.70 -23.87
N ALA A 186 12.66 13.88 -25.14
CA ALA A 186 11.68 14.90 -25.52
C ALA A 186 10.20 14.49 -25.27
N ALA A 187 9.88 13.20 -25.31
CA ALA A 187 8.50 12.73 -25.38
C ALA A 187 7.69 12.85 -24.05
N GLN A 188 8.33 12.74 -22.88
CA GLN A 188 7.62 12.78 -21.59
C GLN A 188 6.96 14.14 -21.28
N VAL A 189 7.44 15.23 -21.89
CA VAL A 189 6.94 16.58 -21.62
C VAL A 189 5.59 16.83 -22.32
N ASP A 190 5.43 16.37 -23.56
CA ASP A 190 4.18 16.56 -24.34
C ASP A 190 3.01 15.73 -23.77
N ASP A 191 3.28 14.48 -23.38
CA ASP A 191 2.24 13.58 -22.85
C ASP A 191 1.69 14.05 -21.50
N THR A 192 2.51 14.68 -20.65
CA THR A 192 2.04 15.28 -19.39
C THR A 192 1.04 16.41 -19.66
N THR A 193 1.35 17.31 -20.60
CA THR A 193 0.46 18.40 -21.02
C THR A 193 -0.83 17.88 -21.67
N PHE A 194 -0.79 16.74 -22.36
CA PHE A 194 -2.01 16.10 -22.87
C PHE A 194 -2.96 15.66 -21.74
N PHE A 195 -2.45 15.03 -20.67
CA PHE A 195 -3.30 14.62 -19.54
C PHE A 195 -3.90 15.82 -18.79
N GLU A 196 -3.14 16.90 -18.61
CA GLU A 196 -3.62 18.13 -17.97
C GLU A 196 -4.77 18.76 -18.75
N ARG A 197 -4.68 18.81 -20.10
CA ARG A 197 -5.76 19.29 -20.97
C ARG A 197 -6.98 18.37 -20.90
N LEU A 198 -6.78 17.05 -21.03
CA LEU A 198 -7.86 16.06 -20.97
C LEU A 198 -8.62 16.10 -19.63
N GLU A 199 -7.92 16.28 -18.50
CA GLU A 199 -8.56 16.44 -17.19
C GLU A 199 -9.26 17.80 -17.07
N ALA A 200 -8.69 18.89 -17.60
CA ALA A 200 -9.32 20.21 -17.62
C ALA A 200 -10.62 20.22 -18.45
N ASP A 201 -10.59 19.72 -19.68
CA ASP A 201 -11.75 19.72 -20.59
C ASP A 201 -12.88 18.85 -20.02
N LEU A 202 -12.57 17.62 -19.58
CA LEU A 202 -13.52 16.75 -18.91
C LEU A 202 -13.97 17.30 -17.54
N SER A 203 -13.23 18.22 -16.91
CA SER A 203 -13.66 18.84 -15.65
C SER A 203 -14.83 19.81 -15.82
N VAL A 204 -15.03 20.41 -17.00
CA VAL A 204 -16.09 21.40 -17.24
C VAL A 204 -17.41 20.74 -17.70
N VAL A 205 -17.33 19.52 -18.24
CA VAL A 205 -18.47 18.77 -18.80
C VAL A 205 -19.51 18.37 -17.73
N THR A 206 -20.79 18.64 -18.01
CA THR A 206 -21.93 18.38 -17.11
C THR A 206 -22.82 17.20 -17.52
N ASP A 207 -22.71 16.70 -18.74
CA ASP A 207 -23.55 15.62 -19.28
C ASP A 207 -22.74 14.58 -20.08
N ILE A 208 -23.34 13.40 -20.29
CA ILE A 208 -22.67 12.26 -20.91
C ILE A 208 -22.38 12.47 -22.40
N ALA A 209 -23.22 13.19 -23.14
CA ALA A 209 -23.03 13.40 -24.57
C ALA A 209 -21.82 14.34 -24.82
N SER A 210 -21.74 15.43 -24.06
CA SER A 210 -20.58 16.33 -24.06
C SER A 210 -19.28 15.62 -23.62
N LEU A 211 -19.36 14.59 -22.75
CA LEU A 211 -18.19 13.79 -22.37
C LEU A 211 -17.73 12.90 -23.53
N GLU A 212 -18.66 12.28 -24.25
CA GLU A 212 -18.33 11.45 -25.41
C GLU A 212 -17.76 12.29 -26.55
N GLU A 213 -18.24 13.52 -26.76
CA GLU A 213 -17.67 14.47 -27.73
C GLU A 213 -16.22 14.82 -27.39
N VAL A 214 -15.94 15.29 -26.17
CA VAL A 214 -14.57 15.63 -25.71
C VAL A 214 -13.65 14.42 -25.76
N TRP A 215 -14.11 13.24 -25.31
CA TRP A 215 -13.31 12.01 -25.34
C TRP A 215 -12.99 11.55 -26.77
N THR A 216 -13.94 11.65 -27.69
CA THR A 216 -13.76 11.25 -29.09
C THR A 216 -12.86 12.23 -29.84
N ALA A 217 -12.98 13.54 -29.55
CA ALA A 217 -12.11 14.57 -30.13
C ALA A 217 -10.65 14.46 -29.67
N ALA A 218 -10.41 14.02 -28.44
CA ALA A 218 -9.06 13.86 -27.88
C ALA A 218 -8.36 12.54 -28.26
N ASP A 219 -9.13 11.53 -28.72
CA ASP A 219 -8.76 10.12 -28.95
C ASP A 219 -7.46 9.66 -28.25
N PRO A 220 -7.49 9.56 -26.89
CA PRO A 220 -6.33 9.11 -26.13
C PRO A 220 -5.95 7.66 -26.42
N MET A 221 -6.86 6.84 -26.96
CA MET A 221 -6.57 5.43 -27.24
C MET A 221 -5.64 5.34 -28.45
N ALA A 222 -6.00 5.97 -29.57
CA ALA A 222 -5.15 6.02 -30.76
C ALA A 222 -3.86 6.84 -30.52
N ARG A 223 -3.92 7.94 -29.75
CA ARG A 223 -2.74 8.79 -29.45
C ARG A 223 -1.58 8.00 -28.80
N PHE A 224 -1.89 6.96 -28.04
CA PHE A 224 -0.92 6.19 -27.25
C PHE A 224 -0.68 4.76 -27.79
N GLU A 225 -1.37 4.36 -28.86
CA GLU A 225 -1.14 3.05 -29.48
C GLU A 225 0.28 2.96 -30.06
N GLY A 226 0.98 1.85 -29.78
CA GLY A 226 2.35 1.60 -30.27
C GLY A 226 3.46 2.45 -29.63
N LYS A 227 3.16 3.40 -28.74
CA LYS A 227 4.18 4.22 -28.05
C LYS A 227 4.82 3.52 -26.84
N PRO A 228 6.06 3.88 -26.46
CA PRO A 228 6.61 3.52 -25.15
C PRO A 228 5.66 3.95 -24.02
N ASN A 229 5.43 3.06 -23.06
CA ASN A 229 4.42 3.22 -21.99
C ASN A 229 2.96 3.42 -22.47
N GLY A 230 2.63 3.13 -23.73
CA GLY A 230 1.31 3.33 -24.32
C GLY A 230 0.15 2.75 -23.49
N GLU A 231 0.26 1.49 -23.07
CA GLU A 231 -0.75 0.83 -22.22
C GLU A 231 -0.97 1.58 -20.88
N THR A 232 0.11 2.10 -20.28
CA THR A 232 0.05 2.86 -19.03
C THR A 232 -0.65 4.19 -19.29
N ASN A 233 -0.29 4.90 -20.36
CA ASN A 233 -0.87 6.18 -20.72
C ASN A 233 -2.36 6.07 -21.08
N GLN A 234 -2.76 5.03 -21.83
CA GLN A 234 -4.16 4.68 -22.07
C GLN A 234 -4.92 4.42 -20.76
N SER A 235 -4.31 3.69 -19.82
CA SER A 235 -4.93 3.41 -18.51
C SER A 235 -5.14 4.68 -17.67
N ILE A 236 -4.24 5.67 -17.79
CA ILE A 236 -4.37 6.98 -17.14
C ILE A 236 -5.54 7.77 -17.75
N SER A 237 -5.63 7.86 -19.08
CA SER A 237 -6.76 8.50 -19.76
C SER A 237 -8.10 7.86 -19.39
N LEU A 238 -8.20 6.53 -19.37
CA LEU A 238 -9.39 5.81 -18.93
C LEU A 238 -9.75 6.11 -17.45
N ALA A 239 -8.76 6.29 -16.58
CA ALA A 239 -8.99 6.70 -15.20
C ALA A 239 -9.53 8.14 -15.09
N ILE A 240 -9.05 9.07 -15.91
CA ILE A 240 -9.57 10.46 -15.99
C ILE A 240 -11.04 10.43 -16.45
N ARG A 241 -11.36 9.74 -17.55
CA ARG A 241 -12.73 9.57 -18.04
C ARG A 241 -13.66 8.99 -16.97
N LYS A 242 -13.24 7.92 -16.30
CA LYS A 242 -14.03 7.25 -15.25
C LYS A 242 -14.31 8.16 -14.03
N ARG A 243 -13.43 9.12 -13.72
CA ARG A 243 -13.69 10.14 -12.69
C ARG A 243 -14.78 11.11 -13.13
N ALA A 244 -14.74 11.57 -14.39
CA ALA A 244 -15.74 12.46 -14.95
C ALA A 244 -17.12 11.77 -15.05
N GLU A 245 -17.19 10.53 -15.53
CA GLU A 245 -18.40 9.70 -15.53
C GLU A 245 -18.99 9.54 -14.13
N LYS A 246 -18.15 9.21 -13.13
CA LYS A 246 -18.59 9.06 -11.73
C LYS A 246 -19.16 10.35 -11.14
N ARG A 247 -18.66 11.53 -11.54
CA ARG A 247 -19.20 12.82 -11.10
C ARG A 247 -20.63 13.03 -11.61
N MET A 248 -20.94 12.60 -12.83
CA MET A 248 -22.24 12.80 -13.47
C MET A 248 -23.26 11.72 -13.09
N GLY A 249 -22.83 10.47 -12.93
CA GLY A 249 -23.69 9.35 -12.49
C GLY A 249 -23.89 9.26 -10.97
N GLY A 250 -23.49 10.28 -10.20
CA GLY A 250 -23.58 10.34 -8.75
C GLY A 250 -24.56 11.39 -8.21
N ALA A 251 -25.43 11.92 -9.07
CA ALA A 251 -26.47 12.91 -8.77
C ALA A 251 -27.87 12.29 -8.86
#